data_AF-A0A535QEN2-F1
#
_entry.id   AF-A0A535QEN2-F1
#
_cell.length_a   1.000
_cell.length_b   1.000
_cell.length_c   1.000
_cell.angle_alpha   90.00
_cell.angle_beta   90.00
_cell.angle_gamma   90.00
#
_symmetry.space_group_name_H-M   'P 1'
#
loop_
_entity.id
_entity.type
_entity.pdbx_description
1 polymer ?
#
loop_
_entity_poly.entity_id
_entity_poly.type
_entity_poly.pdbx_seq_one_letter_code
_entity_poly.pdbx_strand_id
1 'polypeptide(L)'
;MGIILGGSFARGEARPYSDVDIACFVRDAVKLPQKRFFYRSGRLVSVAATNATDIQSRLTNPERAFLFTAGRRRVLLDKDGSVTRLMQEIDAFNWQPLAAVASRNANFYLMIAAESAHKVLNELVSGDELALSYAVASLFSQLTLIVAIQRGVLVKSDSTYYRQIEESVGLDSTWTRYHRIAAGVDAGSADVPPVVARGIATLHLYQETANLLWSILEPPQREVIEQTVRVIKKAGLL
;
A
#
# COMPACT_ATOMS: atom_id res chain seq x y z
N MET A 1 -13.61 7.84 26.94
CA MET A 1 -12.32 7.83 26.20
C MET A 1 -11.42 6.72 26.70
N GLY A 2 -10.69 6.07 25.80
CA GLY A 2 -10.08 4.77 26.05
C GLY A 2 -8.69 4.58 25.46
N ILE A 3 -8.19 3.35 25.59
CA ILE A 3 -6.88 2.91 25.14
C ILE A 3 -7.08 1.59 24.40
N ILE A 4 -6.46 1.46 23.24
CA ILE A 4 -6.41 0.20 22.50
C ILE A 4 -4.97 -0.28 22.35
N LEU A 5 -4.83 -1.61 22.31
CA LEU A 5 -3.65 -2.30 21.83
C LEU A 5 -3.88 -2.68 20.37
N GLY A 6 -2.90 -2.39 19.52
CA GLY A 6 -2.90 -2.75 18.10
C GLY A 6 -1.80 -3.74 17.75
N GLY A 7 -1.49 -3.80 16.45
CA GLY A 7 -0.33 -4.50 15.94
C GLY A 7 -0.34 -6.01 16.18
N SER A 8 0.86 -6.60 16.10
CA SER A 8 1.04 -8.05 16.22
C SER A 8 0.67 -8.58 17.61
N PHE A 9 0.81 -7.78 18.67
CA PHE A 9 0.38 -8.15 20.02
C PHE A 9 -1.14 -8.30 20.14
N ALA A 10 -1.92 -7.41 19.52
CA ALA A 10 -3.39 -7.57 19.48
C ALA A 10 -3.83 -8.78 18.65
N ARG A 11 -3.05 -9.16 17.63
CA ARG A 11 -3.30 -10.35 16.80
C ARG A 11 -2.86 -11.67 17.43
N GLY A 12 -1.97 -11.64 18.43
CA GLY A 12 -1.34 -12.86 18.96
C GLY A 12 -0.20 -13.40 18.09
N GLU A 13 0.36 -12.55 17.23
CA GLU A 13 1.39 -12.90 16.23
C GLU A 13 2.73 -12.20 16.49
N ALA A 14 2.91 -11.66 17.69
CA ALA A 14 4.13 -10.93 18.05
C ALA A 14 5.37 -11.83 17.94
N ARG A 15 6.42 -11.30 17.30
CA ARG A 15 7.72 -11.94 17.09
C ARG A 15 8.81 -11.21 17.87
N PRO A 16 10.06 -11.71 17.93
CA PRO A 16 11.11 -11.13 18.77
C PRO A 16 11.36 -9.62 18.58
N TYR A 17 11.16 -9.10 17.36
CA TYR A 17 11.34 -7.68 17.03
C TYR A 17 10.02 -6.89 16.89
N SER A 18 8.89 -7.46 17.31
CA SER A 18 7.63 -6.72 17.35
C SER A 18 7.65 -5.66 18.44
N ASP A 19 7.21 -4.46 18.08
CA ASP A 19 6.90 -3.38 19.01
C ASP A 19 5.49 -3.53 19.60
N VAL A 20 5.23 -2.79 20.67
CA VAL A 20 3.92 -2.73 21.33
C VAL A 20 3.22 -1.44 20.88
N ASP A 21 2.19 -1.59 20.05
CA ASP A 21 1.38 -0.47 19.54
C ASP A 21 0.22 -0.12 20.48
N ILE A 22 0.24 1.11 21.02
CA ILE A 22 -0.82 1.65 21.86
C ILE A 22 -1.41 2.88 21.19
N ALA A 23 -2.73 2.91 21.06
CA ALA A 23 -3.47 4.10 20.65
C ALA A 23 -4.36 4.61 21.80
N CYS A 24 -4.14 5.87 22.16
CA CYS A 24 -4.91 6.58 23.18
C CYS A 24 -5.98 7.44 22.50
N PHE A 25 -7.24 7.16 22.77
CA PHE A 25 -8.35 7.98 22.29
C PHE A 25 -8.48 9.23 23.15
N VAL A 26 -8.45 10.40 22.51
CA VAL A 26 -8.70 11.70 23.14
C VAL A 26 -9.99 12.34 22.59
N ARG A 27 -10.48 13.40 23.25
CA ARG A 27 -11.70 14.10 22.79
C ARG A 27 -11.35 14.84 21.49
N ASP A 28 -12.32 15.01 20.60
CA ASP A 28 -12.06 15.68 19.31
C ASP A 28 -11.56 17.12 19.47
N ALA A 29 -11.98 17.82 20.53
CA ALA A 29 -11.52 19.19 20.84
C ALA A 29 -10.04 19.26 21.29
N VAL A 30 -9.40 18.12 21.58
CA VAL A 30 -8.01 18.07 22.03
C VAL A 30 -7.09 17.94 20.83
N LYS A 31 -6.12 18.85 20.70
CA LYS A 31 -5.03 18.70 19.74
C LYS A 31 -4.28 17.40 20.01
N LEU A 32 -4.16 16.55 19.00
CA LEU A 32 -3.48 15.26 19.14
C LEU A 32 -2.02 15.48 19.53
N PRO A 33 -1.55 14.94 20.67
CA PRO A 33 -0.14 15.00 21.03
C PRO A 33 0.70 14.20 20.03
N GLN A 34 1.98 14.56 19.96
CA GLN A 34 2.94 13.85 19.11
C GLN A 34 3.07 12.38 19.53
N LYS A 35 3.22 11.50 18.53
CA LYS A 35 3.53 10.08 18.74
C LYS A 35 4.83 9.94 19.52
N ARG A 36 4.83 9.05 20.52
CA ARG A 36 5.97 8.80 21.41
C ARG A 36 6.49 7.38 21.24
N PHE A 37 7.80 7.24 21.41
CA PHE A 37 8.50 5.96 21.42
C PHE A 37 9.35 5.87 22.68
N PHE A 38 9.39 4.69 23.31
CA PHE A 38 10.30 4.39 24.41
C PHE A 38 10.47 2.88 24.55
N TYR A 39 11.52 2.45 25.24
CA TYR A 39 11.73 1.04 25.55
C TYR A 39 11.15 0.68 26.92
N ARG A 40 10.51 -0.50 27.01
CA ARG A 40 10.10 -1.11 28.27
C ARG A 40 10.36 -2.60 28.20
N SER A 41 11.11 -3.13 29.17
CA SER A 41 11.44 -4.56 29.25
C SER A 41 12.01 -5.11 27.93
N GLY A 42 12.93 -4.37 27.31
CA GLY A 42 13.59 -4.76 26.06
C GLY A 42 12.74 -4.63 24.79
N ARG A 43 11.51 -4.10 24.87
CA ARG A 43 10.63 -3.90 23.70
C ARG A 43 10.43 -2.43 23.41
N LEU A 44 10.37 -2.08 22.12
CA LEU A 44 9.92 -0.78 21.67
C LEU A 44 8.42 -0.66 21.93
N VAL A 45 8.01 0.42 22.58
CA VAL A 45 6.61 0.78 22.81
C VAL A 45 6.32 2.04 22.02
N SER A 46 5.29 1.96 21.19
CA SER A 46 4.78 3.08 20.42
C SER A 46 3.45 3.55 20.97
N VAL A 47 3.36 4.83 21.34
CA VAL A 47 2.12 5.43 21.86
C VAL A 47 1.70 6.56 20.94
N ALA A 48 0.56 6.38 20.26
CA ALA A 48 -0.06 7.39 19.43
C ALA A 48 -1.37 7.88 20.07
N ALA A 49 -1.74 9.13 19.81
CA ALA A 49 -3.08 9.63 20.13
C ALA A 49 -3.93 9.74 18.87
N THR A 50 -5.22 9.47 19.01
CA THR A 50 -6.23 9.63 17.96
C THR A 50 -7.55 10.05 18.58
N ASN A 51 -8.55 10.39 17.76
CA ASN A 51 -9.90 10.71 18.18
C ASN A 51 -10.91 10.09 17.22
N ALA A 52 -12.20 10.15 17.55
CA ALA A 52 -13.23 9.50 16.74
C ALA A 52 -13.31 10.12 15.33
N THR A 53 -13.15 11.44 15.24
CA THR A 53 -13.19 12.18 13.97
C THR A 53 -12.08 11.73 13.00
N ASP A 54 -10.84 11.57 13.50
CA ASP A 54 -9.71 11.09 12.69
C ASP A 54 -9.99 9.67 12.17
N ILE A 55 -10.47 8.77 13.02
CA ILE A 55 -10.83 7.41 12.60
C ILE A 55 -11.92 7.43 11.54
N GLN A 56 -13.01 8.17 11.76
CA GLN A 56 -14.11 8.28 10.79
C GLN A 56 -13.62 8.83 9.44
N SER A 57 -12.74 9.84 9.44
CA SER A 57 -12.16 10.38 8.21
C SER A 57 -11.35 9.36 7.41
N ARG A 58 -10.71 8.40 8.09
CA ARG A 58 -9.98 7.30 7.45
C ARG A 58 -10.92 6.28 6.83
N LEU A 59 -12.06 6.01 7.48
CA LEU A 59 -13.06 5.06 6.98
C LEU A 59 -13.78 5.56 5.72
N THR A 60 -13.80 6.87 5.48
CA THR A 60 -14.44 7.46 4.28
C THR A 60 -13.45 7.75 3.14
N ASN A 61 -12.17 7.45 3.31
CA ASN A 61 -11.12 7.74 2.33
C ASN A 61 -10.43 6.42 1.90
N PRO A 62 -10.52 6.01 0.63
CA PRO A 62 -9.99 4.73 0.19
C PRO A 62 -8.46 4.64 0.35
N GLU A 63 -7.72 5.72 0.16
CA GLU A 63 -6.25 5.77 0.34
C GLU A 63 -5.81 5.57 1.80
N ARG A 64 -6.73 5.64 2.76
CA ARG A 64 -6.47 5.43 4.18
C ARG A 64 -7.15 4.18 4.73
N ALA A 65 -8.35 3.87 4.25
CA ALA A 65 -9.17 2.78 4.77
C ALA A 65 -8.52 1.41 4.55
N PHE A 66 -7.84 1.20 3.42
CA PHE A 66 -7.33 -0.12 3.01
C PHE A 66 -6.23 -0.68 3.94
N LEU A 67 -5.39 0.18 4.52
CA LEU A 67 -4.35 -0.19 5.50
C LEU A 67 -4.84 -0.18 6.95
N PHE A 68 -6.01 0.39 7.21
CA PHE A 68 -6.48 0.62 8.56
C PHE A 68 -7.48 -0.45 9.03
N THR A 69 -8.39 -0.88 8.18
CA THR A 69 -9.63 -1.54 8.62
C THR A 69 -9.46 -3.00 9.04
N ALA A 70 -8.60 -3.79 8.40
CA ALA A 70 -8.43 -5.21 8.72
C ALA A 70 -7.51 -5.53 9.91
N GLY A 71 -6.90 -4.52 10.53
CA GLY A 71 -6.06 -4.73 11.71
C GLY A 71 -6.88 -5.12 12.95
N ARG A 72 -6.48 -6.18 13.65
CA ARG A 72 -7.10 -6.51 14.95
C ARG A 72 -6.71 -5.49 16.02
N ARG A 73 -7.68 -5.10 16.83
CA ARG A 73 -7.50 -4.18 17.96
C ARG A 73 -8.08 -4.80 19.22
N ARG A 74 -7.45 -4.54 20.37
CA ARG A 74 -7.98 -4.93 21.68
C ARG A 74 -8.19 -3.68 22.52
N VAL A 75 -9.41 -3.47 22.99
CA VAL A 75 -9.72 -2.42 23.96
C VAL A 75 -9.10 -2.78 25.30
N LEU A 76 -8.20 -1.93 25.80
CA LEU A 76 -7.57 -2.05 27.12
C LEU A 76 -8.29 -1.21 28.18
N LEU A 77 -8.84 -0.08 27.76
CA LEU A 77 -9.62 0.83 28.59
C LEU A 77 -10.71 1.45 27.73
N ASP A 78 -11.93 1.52 28.24
CA ASP A 78 -13.00 2.30 27.64
C ASP A 78 -13.92 2.84 28.73
N LYS A 79 -13.82 4.14 29.00
CA LYS A 79 -14.50 4.76 30.14
C LYS A 79 -16.00 4.96 29.93
N ASP A 80 -16.46 5.02 28.69
CA ASP A 80 -17.82 5.45 28.33
C ASP A 80 -18.44 4.61 27.21
N GLY A 81 -17.77 3.53 26.78
CA GLY A 81 -18.25 2.64 25.71
C GLY A 81 -18.04 3.20 24.30
N SER A 82 -17.51 4.42 24.15
CA SER A 82 -17.34 5.06 22.84
C SER A 82 -16.28 4.37 21.98
N VAL A 83 -15.19 3.91 22.60
CA VAL A 83 -14.10 3.24 21.87
C VAL A 83 -14.56 1.86 21.40
N THR A 84 -15.27 1.12 22.23
CA THR A 84 -15.83 -0.19 21.89
C THR A 84 -16.78 -0.08 20.70
N ARG A 85 -17.68 0.91 20.71
CA ARG A 85 -18.60 1.16 19.61
C ARG A 85 -17.86 1.51 18.31
N LEU A 86 -16.85 2.36 18.41
CA LEU A 86 -16.01 2.70 17.25
C LEU A 86 -15.22 1.49 16.71
N MET A 87 -14.74 0.59 17.58
CA MET A 87 -14.09 -0.64 17.12
C MET A 87 -15.08 -1.55 16.38
N GLN A 88 -16.33 -1.63 16.84
CA GLN A 88 -17.39 -2.36 16.14
C GLN A 88 -17.69 -1.76 14.76
N GLU A 89 -17.68 -0.43 14.64
CA GLU A 89 -17.82 0.26 13.34
C GLU A 89 -16.68 -0.09 12.38
N ILE A 90 -15.43 -0.16 12.88
CA ILE A 90 -14.27 -0.58 12.08
C ILE A 90 -14.40 -2.05 11.67
N ASP A 91 -14.79 -2.93 12.60
CA ASP A 91 -14.96 -4.36 12.33
C ASP A 91 -16.09 -4.63 11.32
N ALA A 92 -17.12 -3.77 11.30
CA ALA A 92 -18.23 -3.80 10.35
C ALA A 92 -17.94 -3.04 9.04
N PHE A 93 -16.72 -2.52 8.87
CA PHE A 93 -16.37 -1.73 7.69
C PHE A 93 -16.59 -2.52 6.39
N ASN A 94 -17.22 -1.86 5.42
CA ASN A 94 -17.48 -2.39 4.10
C ASN A 94 -16.80 -1.51 3.05
N TRP A 95 -16.00 -2.11 2.17
CA TRP A 95 -15.31 -1.39 1.10
C TRP A 95 -16.24 -0.91 -0.02
N GLN A 96 -17.37 -1.59 -0.26
CA GLN A 96 -18.23 -1.36 -1.42
C GLN A 96 -18.64 0.11 -1.64
N PRO A 97 -19.02 0.91 -0.61
CA PRO A 97 -19.33 2.32 -0.79
C PRO A 97 -18.17 3.17 -1.32
N LEU A 98 -16.91 2.74 -1.11
CA LEU A 98 -15.72 3.44 -1.60
C LEU A 98 -15.26 2.97 -2.97
N ALA A 99 -15.77 1.85 -3.49
CA ALA A 99 -15.24 1.19 -4.69
C ALA A 99 -15.21 2.10 -5.93
N ALA A 100 -16.23 2.93 -6.12
CA ALA A 100 -16.28 3.87 -7.24
C ALA A 100 -15.24 4.99 -7.12
N VAL A 101 -15.04 5.55 -5.91
CA VAL A 101 -14.02 6.57 -5.65
C VAL A 101 -12.63 5.96 -5.79
N ALA A 102 -12.42 4.77 -5.22
CA ALA A 102 -11.17 4.02 -5.31
C ALA A 102 -10.76 3.74 -6.76
N SER A 103 -11.72 3.34 -7.61
CA SER A 103 -11.47 3.08 -9.03
C SER A 103 -11.06 4.34 -9.80
N ARG A 104 -11.74 5.48 -9.55
CA ARG A 104 -11.35 6.76 -10.15
C ARG A 104 -9.96 7.21 -9.70
N ASN A 105 -9.66 7.07 -8.42
CA ASN A 105 -8.35 7.48 -7.87
C ASN A 105 -7.24 6.57 -8.42
N ALA A 106 -7.46 5.27 -8.51
CA ALA A 106 -6.54 4.33 -9.13
C ALA A 106 -6.25 4.66 -10.61
N ASN A 107 -7.27 5.05 -11.38
CA ASN A 107 -7.11 5.50 -12.76
C ASN A 107 -6.20 6.76 -12.83
N PHE A 108 -6.50 7.76 -12.01
CA PHE A 108 -5.70 8.99 -11.93
C PHE A 108 -4.25 8.72 -11.49
N TYR A 109 -4.04 7.84 -10.51
CA TYR A 109 -2.71 7.48 -10.03
C TYR A 109 -1.90 6.68 -11.05
N LEU A 110 -2.54 5.80 -11.83
CA LEU A 110 -1.85 5.09 -12.90
C LEU A 110 -1.40 6.03 -14.03
N MET A 111 -2.19 7.07 -14.32
CA MET A 111 -1.77 8.14 -15.22
C MET A 111 -0.55 8.90 -14.66
N ILE A 112 -0.54 9.26 -13.37
CA ILE A 112 0.62 9.92 -12.74
C ILE A 112 1.86 9.01 -12.78
N ALA A 113 1.69 7.71 -12.53
CA ALA A 113 2.77 6.74 -12.54
C ALA A 113 3.47 6.62 -13.91
N ALA A 114 2.85 7.14 -14.99
CA ALA A 114 3.50 7.26 -16.30
C ALA A 114 4.81 8.06 -16.23
N GLU A 115 4.86 9.12 -15.42
CA GLU A 115 6.09 9.92 -15.23
C GLU A 115 7.21 9.06 -14.63
N SER A 116 6.90 8.26 -13.61
CA SER A 116 7.86 7.34 -13.00
C SER A 116 8.29 6.22 -13.95
N ALA A 117 7.41 5.75 -14.85
CA ALA A 117 7.79 4.82 -15.90
C ALA A 117 8.83 5.41 -16.87
N HIS A 118 8.68 6.68 -17.25
CA HIS A 118 9.67 7.37 -18.08
C HIS A 118 11.02 7.55 -17.37
N LYS A 119 11.02 7.78 -16.06
CA LYS A 119 12.27 7.82 -15.27
C LYS A 119 12.98 6.47 -15.28
N VAL A 120 12.26 5.36 -15.04
CA VAL A 120 12.86 4.02 -15.12
C VAL A 120 13.44 3.75 -16.51
N LEU A 121 12.72 4.12 -17.57
CA LEU A 121 13.23 4.00 -18.95
C LEU A 121 14.50 4.83 -19.17
N ASN A 122 14.52 6.08 -18.70
CA ASN A 122 15.69 6.95 -18.81
C ASN A 122 16.91 6.35 -18.11
N GLU A 123 16.73 5.82 -16.90
CA GLU A 123 17.84 5.24 -16.14
C GLU A 123 18.33 3.90 -16.68
N LEU A 124 17.46 3.13 -17.32
CA LEU A 124 17.87 1.93 -18.08
C LEU A 124 18.74 2.29 -19.29
N VAL A 125 18.44 3.40 -19.97
CA VAL A 125 19.22 3.89 -21.12
C VAL A 125 20.53 4.53 -20.67
N SER A 126 20.52 5.28 -19.55
CA SER A 126 21.72 5.94 -19.02
C SER A 126 22.72 4.96 -18.42
N GLY A 127 22.26 3.79 -17.96
CA GLY A 127 23.07 2.82 -17.24
C GLY A 127 23.40 3.25 -15.80
N ASP A 128 22.72 4.27 -15.27
CA ASP A 128 22.89 4.71 -13.87
C ASP A 128 22.12 3.76 -12.94
N GLU A 129 22.82 2.76 -12.42
CA GLU A 129 22.24 1.74 -11.53
C GLU A 129 21.65 2.30 -10.23
N LEU A 130 22.21 3.39 -9.69
CA LEU A 130 21.72 3.99 -8.44
C LEU A 130 20.45 4.80 -8.69
N ALA A 131 20.44 5.60 -9.77
CA ALA A 131 19.24 6.31 -10.20
C ALA A 131 18.13 5.33 -10.57
N LEU A 132 18.47 4.23 -11.26
CA LEU A 132 17.55 3.17 -11.61
C LEU A 132 16.94 2.53 -10.36
N SER A 133 17.77 2.18 -9.35
CA SER A 133 17.29 1.61 -8.08
C SER A 133 16.25 2.52 -7.41
N TYR A 134 16.49 3.83 -7.38
CA TYR A 134 15.55 4.80 -6.84
C TYR A 134 14.26 4.88 -7.66
N ALA A 135 14.37 4.99 -8.99
CA ALA A 135 13.22 5.05 -9.90
C ALA A 135 12.33 3.80 -9.81
N VAL A 136 12.95 2.62 -9.72
CA VAL A 136 12.29 1.32 -9.51
C VAL A 136 11.51 1.33 -8.21
N ALA A 137 12.13 1.71 -7.08
CA ALA A 137 11.46 1.73 -5.80
C ALA A 137 10.23 2.66 -5.81
N SER A 138 10.36 3.83 -6.45
CA SER A 138 9.26 4.78 -6.62
C SER A 138 8.11 4.20 -7.44
N LEU A 139 8.38 3.70 -8.65
CA LEU A 139 7.32 3.18 -9.53
C LEU A 139 6.66 1.92 -8.95
N PHE A 140 7.45 1.00 -8.42
CA PHE A 140 6.96 -0.22 -7.76
C PHE A 140 5.96 0.12 -6.65
N SER A 141 6.33 1.04 -5.74
CA SER A 141 5.46 1.43 -4.62
C SER A 141 4.12 2.03 -5.09
N GLN A 142 4.14 2.82 -6.17
CA GLN A 142 2.93 3.41 -6.76
C GLN A 142 2.02 2.33 -7.37
N LEU A 143 2.58 1.42 -8.18
CA LEU A 143 1.80 0.36 -8.84
C LEU A 143 1.15 -0.59 -7.83
N THR A 144 1.87 -0.97 -6.79
CA THR A 144 1.34 -1.79 -5.70
C THR A 144 0.20 -1.08 -4.96
N LEU A 145 0.36 0.22 -4.66
CA LEU A 145 -0.68 1.03 -4.01
C LEU A 145 -1.94 1.18 -4.88
N ILE A 146 -1.76 1.42 -6.18
CA ILE A 146 -2.86 1.55 -7.15
C ILE A 146 -3.74 0.31 -7.13
N VAL A 147 -3.13 -0.88 -7.20
CA VAL A 147 -3.88 -2.15 -7.16
C VAL A 147 -4.53 -2.37 -5.81
N ALA A 148 -3.83 -2.09 -4.71
CA ALA A 148 -4.37 -2.25 -3.36
C ALA A 148 -5.64 -1.42 -3.14
N ILE A 149 -5.62 -0.15 -3.56
CA ILE A 149 -6.77 0.75 -3.48
C ILE A 149 -7.87 0.26 -4.41
N GLN A 150 -7.58 0.01 -5.69
CA GLN A 150 -8.61 -0.35 -6.66
C GLN A 150 -9.36 -1.64 -6.26
N ARG A 151 -8.63 -2.63 -5.77
CA ARG A 151 -9.19 -3.92 -5.34
C ARG A 151 -9.81 -3.88 -3.95
N GLY A 152 -9.60 -2.81 -3.18
CA GLY A 152 -10.06 -2.72 -1.80
C GLY A 152 -9.45 -3.78 -0.90
N VAL A 153 -8.15 -4.05 -1.08
CA VAL A 153 -7.44 -5.04 -0.27
C VAL A 153 -7.34 -4.51 1.16
N LEU A 154 -8.08 -5.13 2.08
CA LEU A 154 -8.02 -4.76 3.49
C LEU A 154 -6.80 -5.44 4.13
N VAL A 155 -5.73 -4.68 4.27
CA VAL A 155 -4.41 -5.17 4.69
C VAL A 155 -4.40 -5.36 6.20
N LYS A 156 -3.99 -6.55 6.65
CA LYS A 156 -3.95 -6.91 8.07
C LYS A 156 -2.71 -6.35 8.79
N SER A 157 -1.60 -6.28 8.05
CA SER A 157 -0.32 -5.80 8.54
C SER A 157 0.63 -5.47 7.39
N ASP A 158 1.62 -4.63 7.67
CA ASP A 158 2.68 -4.30 6.70
C ASP A 158 3.44 -5.56 6.23
N SER A 159 3.63 -6.55 7.11
CA SER A 159 4.30 -7.82 6.78
C SER A 159 3.51 -8.71 5.82
N THR A 160 2.20 -8.52 5.71
CA THR A 160 1.34 -9.27 4.78
C THR A 160 0.95 -8.47 3.54
N TYR A 161 1.42 -7.21 3.45
CA TYR A 161 0.96 -6.24 2.47
C TYR A 161 1.06 -6.75 1.03
N TYR A 162 2.26 -7.08 0.58
CA TYR A 162 2.50 -7.58 -0.78
C TYR A 162 1.76 -8.88 -1.06
N ARG A 163 1.82 -9.84 -0.13
CA ARG A 163 1.15 -11.13 -0.29
C ARG A 163 -0.37 -10.96 -0.47
N GLN A 164 -1.03 -10.12 0.33
CA GLN A 164 -2.48 -9.91 0.21
C GLN A 164 -2.86 -9.24 -1.11
N ILE A 165 -2.00 -8.38 -1.66
CA ILE A 165 -2.23 -7.78 -2.98
C ILE A 165 -2.05 -8.83 -4.07
N GLU A 166 -0.98 -9.62 -4.01
CA GLU A 166 -0.74 -10.72 -4.95
C GLU A 166 -1.89 -11.73 -4.94
N GLU A 167 -2.42 -12.09 -3.77
CA GLU A 167 -3.62 -12.93 -3.62
C GLU A 167 -4.87 -12.29 -4.26
N SER A 168 -5.03 -10.97 -4.18
CA SER A 168 -6.18 -10.25 -4.77
C SER A 168 -6.16 -10.21 -6.29
N VAL A 169 -4.96 -10.30 -6.89
CA VAL A 169 -4.76 -10.32 -8.35
C VAL A 169 -4.72 -11.76 -8.88
N GLY A 170 -4.21 -12.69 -8.08
CA GLY A 170 -3.95 -14.08 -8.43
C GLY A 170 -2.46 -14.40 -8.33
N LEU A 171 -2.11 -15.41 -7.53
CA LEU A 171 -0.73 -15.78 -7.24
C LEU A 171 0.06 -16.22 -8.49
N ASP A 172 -0.62 -16.87 -9.43
CA ASP A 172 0.00 -17.36 -10.68
C ASP A 172 -0.11 -16.35 -11.84
N SER A 173 -0.58 -15.12 -11.58
CA SER A 173 -0.75 -14.11 -12.62
C SER A 173 0.59 -13.55 -13.11
N THR A 174 0.61 -13.10 -14.37
CA THR A 174 1.75 -12.36 -14.94
C THR A 174 2.08 -11.11 -14.13
N TRP A 175 1.06 -10.42 -13.60
CA TRP A 175 1.23 -9.28 -12.71
C TRP A 175 2.01 -9.67 -11.45
N THR A 176 1.61 -10.74 -10.76
CA THR A 176 2.29 -11.22 -9.55
C THR A 176 3.73 -11.64 -9.84
N ARG A 177 3.98 -12.30 -10.96
CA ARG A 177 5.35 -12.65 -11.38
C ARG A 177 6.25 -11.42 -11.48
N TYR A 178 5.81 -10.38 -12.19
CA TYR A 178 6.61 -9.16 -12.33
C TYR A 178 6.70 -8.36 -11.04
N HIS A 179 5.64 -8.36 -10.22
CA HIS A 179 5.65 -7.76 -8.90
C HIS A 179 6.75 -8.36 -8.01
N ARG A 180 6.87 -9.70 -7.99
CA ARG A 180 7.88 -10.41 -7.19
C ARG A 180 9.31 -10.16 -7.66
N ILE A 181 9.54 -10.07 -8.97
CA ILE A 181 10.85 -9.69 -9.51
C ILE A 181 11.16 -8.24 -9.15
N ALA A 182 10.24 -7.30 -9.38
CA ALA A 182 10.42 -5.89 -9.04
C ALA A 182 10.67 -5.65 -7.54
N ALA A 183 10.01 -6.44 -6.68
CA ALA A 183 10.21 -6.45 -5.24
C ALA A 183 11.58 -7.03 -4.81
N GLY A 184 12.28 -7.73 -5.71
CA GLY A 184 13.53 -8.43 -5.42
C GLY A 184 13.34 -9.74 -4.65
N VAL A 185 12.13 -10.31 -4.67
CA VAL A 185 11.83 -11.61 -4.06
C VAL A 185 12.28 -12.74 -4.98
N ASP A 186 11.98 -12.60 -6.27
CA ASP A 186 12.42 -13.54 -7.31
C ASP A 186 13.53 -12.91 -8.15
N ALA A 187 14.48 -13.71 -8.59
CA ALA A 187 15.52 -13.26 -9.52
C ALA A 187 14.93 -13.06 -10.92
N GLY A 188 15.48 -12.09 -11.66
CA GLY A 188 15.30 -12.03 -13.11
C GLY A 188 16.19 -13.04 -13.84
N SER A 189 16.41 -12.81 -15.13
CA SER A 189 17.37 -13.59 -15.93
C SER A 189 18.78 -13.53 -15.31
N ALA A 190 19.47 -14.67 -15.26
CA ALA A 190 20.78 -14.79 -14.60
C ALA A 190 21.86 -13.87 -15.19
N ASP A 191 21.75 -13.52 -16.47
CA ASP A 191 22.73 -12.68 -17.19
C ASP A 191 22.44 -11.17 -17.09
N VAL A 192 21.42 -10.78 -16.34
CA VAL A 192 21.01 -9.37 -16.19
C VAL A 192 21.30 -8.90 -14.76
N PRO A 193 21.98 -7.75 -14.57
CA PRO A 193 22.20 -7.19 -13.24
C PRO A 193 20.89 -7.07 -12.45
N PRO A 194 20.85 -7.37 -11.14
CA PRO A 194 19.60 -7.41 -10.38
C PRO A 194 18.78 -6.13 -10.47
N VAL A 195 19.42 -4.95 -10.45
CA VAL A 195 18.71 -3.67 -10.54
C VAL A 195 18.11 -3.43 -11.92
N VAL A 196 18.77 -3.88 -13.00
CA VAL A 196 18.27 -3.83 -14.38
C VAL A 196 17.08 -4.76 -14.54
N ALA A 197 17.18 -5.99 -14.01
CA ALA A 197 16.07 -6.95 -14.01
C ALA A 197 14.83 -6.39 -13.29
N ARG A 198 15.02 -5.71 -12.15
CA ARG A 198 13.94 -5.02 -11.43
C ARG A 198 13.37 -3.86 -12.24
N GLY A 199 14.21 -3.09 -12.93
CA GLY A 199 13.81 -2.02 -13.86
C GLY A 199 12.84 -2.54 -14.92
N ILE A 200 13.26 -3.56 -15.66
CA ILE A 200 12.46 -4.21 -16.71
C ILE A 200 11.16 -4.78 -16.13
N ALA A 201 11.24 -5.51 -15.02
CA ALA A 201 10.06 -6.09 -14.38
C ALA A 201 9.06 -5.03 -13.91
N THR A 202 9.52 -3.87 -13.43
CA THR A 202 8.62 -2.78 -12.99
C THR A 202 7.93 -2.12 -14.18
N LEU A 203 8.58 -2.03 -15.35
CA LEU A 203 7.93 -1.56 -16.58
C LEU A 203 6.89 -2.54 -17.08
N HIS A 204 7.16 -3.85 -17.03
CA HIS A 204 6.14 -4.86 -17.30
C HIS A 204 5.00 -4.79 -16.29
N LEU A 205 5.30 -4.57 -15.00
CA LEU A 205 4.28 -4.41 -13.96
C LEU A 205 3.36 -3.23 -14.26
N TYR A 206 3.89 -2.12 -14.81
CA TYR A 206 3.06 -0.99 -15.27
C TYR A 206 2.09 -1.44 -16.36
N GLN A 207 2.56 -2.18 -17.38
CA GLN A 207 1.72 -2.70 -18.46
C GLN A 207 0.64 -3.65 -17.94
N GLU A 208 1.01 -4.59 -17.07
CA GLU A 208 0.06 -5.52 -16.47
C GLU A 208 -0.96 -4.80 -15.57
N THR A 209 -0.55 -3.73 -14.88
CA THR A 209 -1.47 -2.89 -14.09
C THR A 209 -2.43 -2.14 -15.01
N ALA A 210 -1.96 -1.61 -16.14
CA ALA A 210 -2.81 -0.98 -17.15
C ALA A 210 -3.82 -1.97 -17.76
N ASN A 211 -3.39 -3.20 -18.05
CA ASN A 211 -4.27 -4.27 -18.51
C ASN A 211 -5.31 -4.64 -17.45
N LEU A 212 -4.88 -4.78 -16.19
CA LEU A 212 -5.74 -5.13 -15.06
C LEU A 212 -6.87 -4.09 -14.86
N LEU A 213 -6.55 -2.81 -15.07
CA LEU A 213 -7.48 -1.70 -14.86
C LEU A 213 -8.17 -1.23 -16.14
N TRP A 214 -7.90 -1.86 -17.29
CA TRP A 214 -8.32 -1.37 -18.60
C TRP A 214 -9.81 -1.01 -18.70
N SER A 215 -10.66 -1.88 -18.16
CA SER A 215 -12.13 -1.72 -18.19
C SER A 215 -12.65 -0.50 -17.44
N ILE A 216 -11.85 0.05 -16.51
CA ILE A 216 -12.22 1.20 -15.68
C ILE A 216 -11.48 2.49 -16.06
N LEU A 217 -10.57 2.45 -17.04
CA LEU A 217 -9.83 3.65 -17.46
C LEU A 217 -10.75 4.64 -18.17
N GLU A 218 -10.79 5.88 -17.68
CA GLU A 218 -11.47 6.99 -18.34
C GLU A 218 -10.63 7.57 -19.50
N PRO A 219 -11.25 8.19 -20.52
CA PRO A 219 -10.55 8.53 -21.77
C PRO A 219 -9.28 9.39 -21.62
N PRO A 220 -9.25 10.48 -20.81
CA PRO A 220 -8.06 11.32 -20.68
C PRO A 220 -6.87 10.57 -20.08
N GLN A 221 -7.11 9.75 -19.05
CA GLN A 221 -6.07 8.94 -18.43
C GLN A 221 -5.64 7.79 -19.34
N ARG A 222 -6.61 7.17 -20.05
CA ARG A 222 -6.34 6.08 -20.98
C ARG A 222 -5.35 6.49 -22.07
N GLU A 223 -5.50 7.67 -22.64
CA GLU A 223 -4.59 8.19 -23.68
C GLU A 223 -3.12 8.21 -23.20
N VAL A 224 -2.89 8.76 -22.01
CA VAL A 224 -1.54 8.86 -21.41
C VAL A 224 -0.98 7.46 -21.08
N ILE A 225 -1.80 6.59 -20.51
CA ILE A 225 -1.42 5.23 -20.12
C ILE A 225 -1.09 4.40 -21.37
N GLU A 226 -1.94 4.46 -22.41
CA GLU A 226 -1.69 3.79 -23.69
C GLU A 226 -0.39 4.26 -24.32
N GLN A 227 -0.15 5.57 -24.34
CA GLN A 227 1.07 6.12 -24.90
C GLN A 227 2.30 5.64 -24.12
N THR A 228 2.21 5.59 -22.79
CA THR A 228 3.29 5.08 -21.93
C THR A 228 3.56 3.60 -22.22
N VAL A 229 2.51 2.77 -22.34
CA VAL A 229 2.65 1.35 -22.72
C VAL A 229 3.32 1.22 -24.09
N ARG A 230 3.00 2.08 -25.07
CA ARG A 230 3.66 2.09 -26.38
C ARG A 230 5.13 2.47 -26.28
N VAL A 231 5.48 3.48 -25.48
CA VAL A 231 6.87 3.89 -25.25
C VAL A 231 7.68 2.76 -24.63
N ILE A 232 7.14 2.09 -23.61
CA ILE A 232 7.77 0.92 -22.98
C ILE A 232 8.04 -0.18 -24.02
N LYS A 233 7.05 -0.51 -24.87
CA LYS A 233 7.21 -1.52 -25.92
C LYS A 233 8.27 -1.13 -26.96
N LYS A 234 8.35 0.15 -27.33
CA LYS A 234 9.34 0.65 -28.30
C LYS A 234 10.77 0.63 -27.78
N ALA A 235 10.97 0.70 -26.47
CA ALA A 235 12.30 0.64 -25.87
C ALA A 235 13.02 -0.70 -26.13
N GLY A 236 12.29 -1.77 -26.51
CA GLY A 236 12.89 -3.07 -26.85
C GLY A 236 13.53 -3.77 -25.65
N LEU A 237 13.18 -3.34 -24.43
CA LEU A 237 13.64 -3.92 -23.17
C LEU A 237 12.74 -5.09 -22.71
N LEU A 238 11.79 -5.50 -23.55
CA LEU A 238 10.76 -6.51 -23.32
C LEU A 238 10.79 -7.59 -24.41
#